data_AF-A0A3L7AJX3-F1
#
_entry.id   AF-A0A3L7AJX3-F1
#
_cell.length_a   1.000
_cell.length_b   1.000
_cell.length_c   1.000
_cell.angle_alpha   90.00
_cell.angle_beta   90.00
_cell.angle_gamma   90.00
#
_symmetry.space_group_name_H-M   'P 1'
#
loop_
_entity.id
_entity.type
_entity.pdbx_description
1 polymer ?
#
loop_
_entity_poly.entity_id
_entity_poly.type
_entity_poly.pdbx_seq_one_letter_code
_entity_poly.pdbx_strand_id
1 'polypeptide(L)'
;MFGLGNARIFELLDRLGAELEARGRTANLYIIGGAAMTIAYGRTTATLDIDAHSVQRDVLRDIASQIALDEGLPTDWLSFNASAFIPGGEPLESTMHRRTGGLTYEVASPRVLLAM
;
A
#
# COMPACT_ATOMS: atom_id res chain seq x y z
N MET A 1 10.31 16.40 -7.68
CA MET A 1 9.42 15.51 -6.92
C MET A 1 10.20 14.23 -6.68
N PHE A 2 10.54 13.91 -5.42
CA PHE A 2 11.22 12.66 -5.09
C PHE A 2 10.16 11.56 -4.95
N GLY A 3 10.28 10.46 -5.70
CA GLY A 3 9.35 9.34 -5.58
C GLY A 3 9.67 8.45 -4.38
N LEU A 4 8.75 7.53 -4.09
CA LEU A 4 8.88 6.49 -3.07
C LEU A 4 9.73 5.33 -3.62
N GLY A 5 10.91 5.15 -3.04
CA GLY A 5 11.73 3.95 -3.22
C GLY A 5 11.32 2.82 -2.28
N ASN A 6 11.94 1.64 -2.44
CA ASN A 6 11.64 0.44 -1.66
C ASN A 6 11.66 0.67 -0.13
N ALA A 7 12.75 1.22 0.39
CA ALA A 7 12.89 1.50 1.83
C ALA A 7 11.78 2.45 2.33
N ARG A 8 11.51 3.50 1.56
CA ARG A 8 10.49 4.50 1.91
C ARG A 8 9.09 3.92 1.94
N ILE A 9 8.77 3.00 1.02
CA ILE A 9 7.48 2.28 1.03
C ILE A 9 7.34 1.49 2.33
N PHE A 10 8.37 0.74 2.73
CA PHE A 10 8.32 -0.04 3.97
C PHE A 10 8.21 0.84 5.22
N GLU A 11 8.96 1.94 5.30
CA GLU A 11 8.86 2.92 6.40
C GLU A 11 7.43 3.47 6.55
N LEU A 12 6.77 3.81 5.43
CA LEU A 12 5.40 4.32 5.45
C LEU A 12 4.39 3.24 5.85
N LEU A 13 4.58 1.99 5.42
CA LEU A 13 3.74 0.86 5.83
C LEU A 13 3.90 0.55 7.32
N ASP A 14 5.13 0.61 7.85
CA ASP A 14 5.41 0.44 9.27
C ASP A 14 4.78 1.56 10.10
N ARG A 15 4.90 2.82 9.66
CA ARG A 15 4.24 3.96 10.32
C ARG A 15 2.71 3.82 10.31
N LEU A 16 2.13 3.43 9.17
CA LEU A 16 0.70 3.16 9.05
C LEU A 16 0.25 2.05 10.01
N GLY A 17 1.04 0.97 10.12
CA GLY A 17 0.80 -0.14 11.04
C GLY A 17 0.87 0.26 12.52
N ALA A 18 1.86 1.07 12.89
CA ALA A 18 2.01 1.58 14.26
C ALA A 18 0.83 2.49 14.65
N GLU A 19 0.41 3.39 13.75
CA GLU A 19 -0.74 4.28 13.98
C GLU A 19 -2.07 3.51 14.09
N LEU A 20 -2.25 2.45 13.31
CA LEU A 20 -3.41 1.55 13.46
C LEU A 20 -3.41 0.89 14.84
N GLU A 21 -2.27 0.33 15.26
CA GLU A 21 -2.13 -0.35 16.55
C GLU A 21 -2.36 0.61 17.73
N ALA A 22 -1.80 1.81 17.68
CA ALA A 22 -1.98 2.84 18.69
C ALA A 22 -3.46 3.23 18.89
N ARG A 23 -4.28 3.08 17.85
CA ARG A 23 -5.73 3.34 17.87
C ARG A 23 -6.57 2.09 18.18
N GLY A 24 -5.93 0.95 18.47
CA GLY A 24 -6.59 -0.33 18.69
C GLY A 24 -7.30 -0.87 17.43
N ARG A 25 -6.83 -0.48 16.24
CA ARG A 25 -7.39 -0.85 14.95
C ARG A 25 -6.49 -1.82 14.22
N THR A 26 -7.10 -2.62 13.35
CA THR A 26 -6.37 -3.42 12.37
C THR A 26 -6.92 -3.14 10.98
N ALA A 27 -6.06 -3.30 9.96
CA ALA A 27 -6.47 -3.20 8.57
C ALA A 27 -5.65 -4.09 7.65
N ASN A 28 -6.24 -4.43 6.50
CA ASN A 28 -5.63 -5.19 5.42
C ASN A 28 -5.40 -4.28 4.20
N LEU A 29 -4.23 -4.39 3.58
CA LEU A 29 -3.90 -3.77 2.29
C LEU A 29 -3.48 -4.82 1.28
N TYR A 30 -3.96 -4.72 0.05
CA TYR A 30 -3.44 -5.46 -1.09
C TYR A 30 -2.76 -4.48 -2.04
N ILE A 31 -1.43 -4.48 -2.04
CA ILE A 31 -0.58 -3.53 -2.77
C ILE A 31 -0.44 -4.00 -4.22
N ILE A 32 -0.68 -3.06 -5.14
CA ILE A 32 -0.72 -3.26 -6.59
C ILE A 32 0.18 -2.23 -7.29
N GLY A 33 0.21 -2.26 -8.63
CA GLY A 33 0.83 -1.22 -9.45
C GLY A 33 2.32 -1.00 -9.20
N GLY A 34 2.75 0.27 -9.31
CA GLY A 34 4.17 0.66 -9.23
C GLY A 34 4.82 0.35 -7.89
N ALA A 35 4.08 0.48 -6.79
CA ALA A 35 4.57 0.13 -5.46
C ALA A 35 4.85 -1.36 -5.32
N ALA A 36 3.94 -2.22 -5.80
CA ALA A 36 4.16 -3.67 -5.85
C ALA A 36 5.42 -4.02 -6.67
N MET A 37 5.59 -3.38 -7.83
CA MET A 37 6.79 -3.56 -8.67
C MET A 37 8.09 -3.15 -7.97
N THR A 38 8.03 -2.12 -7.14
CA THR A 38 9.18 -1.59 -6.39
C THR A 38 9.59 -2.51 -5.25
N ILE A 39 8.63 -3.05 -4.49
CA ILE A 39 8.93 -3.85 -3.30
C ILE A 39 9.09 -5.36 -3.55
N ALA A 40 8.40 -5.92 -4.55
CA ALA A 40 8.47 -7.36 -4.85
C ALA A 40 9.41 -7.73 -6.00
N TYR A 41 9.64 -6.83 -6.97
CA TYR A 41 10.38 -7.15 -8.20
C TYR A 41 11.56 -6.22 -8.49
N GLY A 42 11.96 -5.39 -7.52
CA GLY A 42 13.19 -4.61 -7.58
C GLY A 42 13.20 -3.48 -8.62
N ARG A 43 12.03 -2.94 -8.99
CA ARG A 43 11.94 -1.77 -9.88
C ARG A 43 12.72 -0.59 -9.26
N THR A 44 13.70 -0.07 -9.99
CA THR A 44 14.62 0.97 -9.49
C THR A 44 14.06 2.39 -9.65
N THR A 45 13.10 2.60 -10.55
CA THR A 45 12.39 3.87 -10.66
C THR A 45 11.41 4.03 -9.50
N ALA A 46 11.51 5.14 -8.78
CA ALA A 46 10.58 5.44 -7.70
C ALA A 46 9.13 5.57 -8.20
N THR A 47 8.17 5.12 -7.39
CA THR A 47 6.72 5.33 -7.61
C THR A 47 6.29 6.65 -6.96
N LEU A 48 5.17 7.24 -7.37
CA LEU A 48 4.69 8.49 -6.74
C LEU A 48 3.87 8.20 -5.48
N ASP A 49 3.24 7.04 -5.44
CA ASP A 49 2.27 6.60 -4.46
C ASP A 49 2.31 5.08 -4.26
N ILE A 50 1.62 4.64 -3.21
CA ILE A 50 1.29 3.25 -2.93
C ILE A 50 -0.15 3.04 -3.38
N ASP A 51 -0.31 2.48 -4.58
CA ASP A 51 -1.60 1.98 -5.03
C ASP A 51 -1.96 0.69 -4.30
N ALA A 52 -3.17 0.65 -3.76
CA ALA A 52 -3.66 -0.49 -3.00
C ALA A 52 -5.17 -0.72 -3.15
N HIS A 53 -5.58 -1.90 -2.70
CA HIS A 53 -6.96 -2.23 -2.43
C HIS A 53 -7.16 -2.57 -0.97
N SER A 54 -8.30 -2.13 -0.44
CA SER A 54 -8.80 -2.50 0.88
C SER A 54 -10.30 -2.29 0.94
N VAL A 55 -10.95 -3.05 1.82
CA VAL A 55 -12.33 -2.79 2.25
C VAL A 55 -12.39 -1.78 3.41
N GLN A 56 -11.30 -1.58 4.15
CA GLN A 56 -11.22 -0.65 5.29
C GLN A 56 -10.65 0.72 4.89
N ARG A 57 -11.08 1.25 3.74
CA ARG A 57 -10.49 2.45 3.13
C ARG A 57 -10.56 3.68 4.02
N ASP A 58 -11.65 3.88 4.74
CA ASP A 58 -11.88 5.12 5.49
C ASP A 58 -10.88 5.26 6.63
N VAL A 59 -10.70 4.23 7.47
CA VAL A 59 -9.70 4.27 8.54
C VAL A 59 -8.28 4.42 7.97
N LEU A 60 -7.96 3.73 6.87
CA LEU A 60 -6.66 3.84 6.22
C LEU A 60 -6.40 5.25 5.67
N ARG A 61 -7.40 5.89 5.06
CA ARG A 61 -7.33 7.28 4.56
C ARG A 61 -7.14 8.28 5.68
N ASP A 62 -7.85 8.11 6.78
CA ASP A 62 -7.73 9.01 7.95
C ASP A 62 -6.30 8.97 8.51
N ILE A 63 -5.75 7.76 8.68
CA ILE A 63 -4.37 7.61 9.17
C ILE A 63 -3.38 8.15 8.13
N ALA A 64 -3.56 7.79 6.85
CA ALA A 64 -2.65 8.21 5.79
C ALA A 64 -2.62 9.72 5.61
N SER A 65 -3.75 10.40 5.79
CA SER A 65 -3.83 11.87 5.74
C SER A 65 -3.01 12.51 6.87
N GLN A 66 -3.06 11.93 8.09
CA GLN A 66 -2.22 12.42 9.19
C GLN A 66 -0.73 12.21 8.90
N ILE A 67 -0.33 11.03 8.42
CA ILE A 67 1.06 10.75 8.04
C ILE A 67 1.52 11.71 6.94
N ALA A 68 0.64 12.04 5.98
CA ALA A 68 0.97 12.98 4.91
C ALA A 68 1.29 14.37 5.44
N LEU A 69 0.48 14.87 6.38
CA LEU A 69 0.72 16.15 7.06
C LEU A 69 2.03 16.13 7.84
N ASP A 70 2.27 15.07 8.60
CA ASP A 70 3.43 14.98 9.48
C ASP A 70 4.77 14.87 8.71
N GLU A 71 4.76 14.25 7.53
CA GLU A 71 5.97 13.99 6.73
C GLU A 71 6.08 14.86 5.46
N GLY A 72 5.12 15.75 5.23
CA GLY A 72 5.07 16.59 4.03
C GLY A 72 4.90 15.79 2.73
N LEU A 73 4.15 14.68 2.78
CA LEU A 73 3.86 13.85 1.61
C LEU A 73 2.67 14.40 0.80
N PRO A 74 2.56 14.06 -0.49
CA PRO A 74 1.31 14.20 -1.23
C PRO A 74 0.16 13.51 -0.50
N THR A 75 -1.04 14.11 -0.50
CA THR A 75 -2.22 13.58 0.21
C THR A 75 -2.69 12.22 -0.33
N ASP A 76 -2.27 11.87 -1.53
CA ASP A 76 -2.58 10.65 -2.27
C ASP A 76 -1.43 9.62 -2.25
N TRP A 77 -0.43 9.78 -1.37
CA TRP A 77 0.67 8.80 -1.23
C TRP A 77 0.18 7.37 -0.94
N LEU A 78 -1.02 7.20 -0.37
CA LEU A 78 -1.76 5.94 -0.31
C LEU A 78 -3.03 6.08 -1.17
N SER A 79 -3.03 5.45 -2.33
CA SER A 79 -4.09 5.53 -3.32
C SER A 79 -4.93 4.26 -3.33
N PHE A 80 -6.25 4.42 -3.48
CA PHE A 80 -7.19 3.32 -3.73
C PHE A 80 -7.80 3.39 -5.13
N ASN A 81 -7.31 4.29 -5.99
CA ASN A 81 -7.89 4.54 -7.31
C ASN A 81 -7.68 3.35 -8.24
N ALA A 82 -6.52 2.68 -8.12
CA ALA A 82 -6.19 1.50 -8.91
C ALA A 82 -7.05 0.27 -8.55
N SER A 83 -7.81 0.30 -7.44
CA SER A 83 -8.69 -0.79 -7.03
C SER A 83 -9.76 -1.15 -8.07
N ALA A 84 -10.13 -0.22 -8.95
CA ALA A 84 -11.14 -0.47 -10.00
C ALA A 84 -10.63 -1.40 -11.12
N PHE A 85 -9.31 -1.55 -11.25
CA PHE A 85 -8.69 -2.40 -12.27
C PHE A 85 -8.40 -3.83 -11.78
N ILE A 86 -8.70 -4.13 -10.52
CA ILE A 86 -8.52 -5.47 -9.98
C ILE A 86 -9.53 -6.41 -10.66
N PRO A 87 -9.08 -7.54 -11.26
CA PRO A 87 -9.97 -8.53 -11.83
C PRO A 87 -10.94 -9.08 -10.78
N GLY A 88 -12.24 -9.12 -11.11
CA GLY A 88 -13.25 -9.75 -10.26
C GLY A 88 -13.30 -11.28 -10.44
N GLY A 89 -13.82 -11.98 -9.44
CA GLY A 89 -14.26 -13.39 -9.57
C GLY A 89 -13.27 -14.46 -9.11
N GLU A 90 -11.99 -14.15 -8.93
CA GLU A 90 -10.98 -15.08 -8.39
C GLU A 90 -10.30 -14.52 -7.13
N PRO A 91 -9.80 -15.37 -6.21
CA PRO A 91 -8.91 -14.93 -5.15
C PRO A 91 -7.66 -14.25 -5.74
N LEU A 92 -7.32 -13.08 -5.21
CA LEU A 92 -6.15 -12.33 -5.67
C LEU A 92 -4.88 -13.03 -5.17
N GLU A 93 -4.05 -13.49 -6.10
CA GLU A 93 -2.78 -14.12 -5.78
C GLU A 93 -1.77 -13.08 -5.27
N SER A 94 -1.04 -13.42 -4.21
CA SER A 94 0.02 -12.57 -3.65
C SER A 94 1.37 -13.28 -3.64
N THR A 95 2.44 -12.51 -3.85
CA THR A 95 3.83 -13.01 -3.77
C THR A 95 4.46 -12.77 -2.39
N MET A 96 3.87 -11.86 -1.62
CA MET A 96 4.35 -11.45 -0.30
C MET A 96 3.15 -11.23 0.61
N HIS A 97 3.27 -11.70 1.84
CA HIS A 97 2.33 -11.43 2.93
C HIS A 97 3.14 -11.01 4.16
N ARG A 98 2.84 -9.85 4.72
CA ARG A 98 3.56 -9.28 5.88
C ARG A 98 2.59 -8.62 6.84
N ARG A 99 3.03 -8.51 8.10
CA ARG A 99 2.33 -7.80 9.15
C ARG A 99 3.30 -6.87 9.87
N THR A 100 2.83 -5.67 10.18
CA THR A 100 3.55 -4.65 10.98
C THR A 100 2.53 -3.87 11.81
N GLY A 101 2.67 -3.89 13.13
CA GLY A 101 1.65 -3.36 14.06
C GLY A 101 0.22 -3.88 13.74
N GLY A 102 -0.69 -2.92 13.54
CA GLY A 102 -2.09 -3.16 13.17
C GLY A 102 -2.33 -3.40 11.67
N LEU A 103 -1.29 -3.32 10.82
CA LEU A 103 -1.41 -3.51 9.38
C LEU A 103 -0.99 -4.90 8.96
N THR A 104 -1.85 -5.60 8.22
CA THR A 104 -1.46 -6.73 7.38
C THR A 104 -1.47 -6.27 5.93
N TYR A 105 -0.44 -6.58 5.17
CA TYR A 105 -0.43 -6.27 3.74
C TYR A 105 0.09 -7.43 2.91
N GLU A 106 -0.47 -7.50 1.71
CA GLU A 106 -0.10 -8.43 0.67
C GLU A 106 0.36 -7.68 -0.58
N VAL A 107 1.24 -8.29 -1.36
CA VAL A 107 1.74 -7.69 -2.61
C VAL A 107 1.33 -8.57 -3.78
N ALA A 108 0.74 -7.95 -4.80
CA ALA A 108 0.22 -8.65 -5.97
C ALA A 108 1.26 -9.52 -6.69
N SER A 109 0.84 -10.71 -7.11
CA SER A 109 1.65 -11.59 -7.96
C SER A 109 1.86 -10.96 -9.34
N PRO A 110 2.85 -11.43 -10.13
CA PRO A 110 3.04 -10.91 -11.48
C PRO A 110 1.80 -11.15 -12.36
N ARG A 111 1.08 -12.25 -12.14
CA ARG A 111 -0.15 -12.58 -12.86
C ARG A 111 -1.21 -11.50 -12.63
N VAL A 112 -1.43 -11.10 -11.38
CA VAL A 112 -2.41 -10.05 -11.07
C VAL A 112 -1.98 -8.71 -11.66
N LEU A 113 -0.69 -8.35 -11.52
CA LEU A 113 -0.17 -7.09 -12.05
C LEU A 113 -0.26 -6.97 -13.58
N LEU A 114 -0.13 -8.08 -14.31
CA LEU A 114 -0.26 -8.12 -15.77
C LEU A 114 -1.73 -8.16 -16.26
N ALA A 115 -2.67 -8.46 -15.38
CA ALA A 115 -4.10 -8.54 -15.69
C ALA A 115 -4.87 -7.25 -15.39
N MET A 116 -4.23 -6.29 -14.72
CA MET A 116 -4.75 -4.93 -14.46
C MET A 116 -4.48 -4.00 -15.63
#